data_AF-A0A8I1REW4-F1
#
_entry.id   AF-A0A8I1REW4-F1
#
_cell.length_a   1.000
_cell.length_b   1.000
_cell.length_c   1.000
_cell.angle_alpha   90.00
_cell.angle_beta   90.00
_cell.angle_gamma   90.00
#
_symmetry.space_group_name_H-M   'P 1'
#
loop_
_entity.id
_entity.type
_entity.pdbx_description
1 polymer ?
#
loop_
_entity_poly.entity_id
_entity_poly.type
_entity_poly.pdbx_seq_one_letter_code
_entity_poly.pdbx_strand_id
1 'polypeptide(L)'
;MADVLNLLIKIGPMVLLLGLIASIVLAVFGLARREDDKARWLVRYVLGSVVIGIVALFAGTALGIAVFCSSEKMGNLCGLGGVFGSGPLLAGISLAIHAYRRVRGASNAS
;
A
#
# COMPACT_ATOMS: atom_id res chain seq x y z
N MET A 1 -13.59 6.69 20.29
CA MET A 1 -13.02 5.50 19.60
C MET A 1 -13.80 5.13 18.34
N ALA A 2 -15.14 5.16 18.34
CA ALA A 2 -15.94 4.92 17.13
C ALA A 2 -15.62 5.91 15.99
N ASP A 3 -15.43 7.20 16.29
CA ASP A 3 -15.07 8.20 15.26
C ASP A 3 -13.72 7.94 14.60
N VAL A 4 -12.71 7.51 15.39
CA VAL A 4 -11.38 7.17 14.89
C VAL A 4 -11.43 5.94 13.99
N LEU A 5 -12.22 4.93 14.37
CA LEU A 5 -12.44 3.73 13.57
C LEU A 5 -13.12 4.08 12.23
N ASN A 6 -14.17 4.91 12.28
CA ASN A 6 -14.93 5.34 11.11
C ASN A 6 -14.06 6.18 10.15
N LEU A 7 -13.22 7.06 10.71
CA LEU A 7 -12.21 7.81 9.97
C LEU A 7 -11.19 6.87 9.32
N LEU A 8 -10.70 5.86 10.04
CA LEU A 8 -9.69 4.93 9.53
C LEU A 8 -10.24 4.04 8.41
N ILE A 9 -11.46 3.54 8.54
CA ILE A 9 -12.16 2.76 7.51
C ILE A 9 -12.35 3.59 6.22
N LYS A 10 -12.54 4.90 6.35
CA LYS A 10 -12.71 5.81 5.21
C LYS A 10 -11.38 6.21 4.57
N ILE A 11 -10.33 6.42 5.38
CA ILE A 11 -9.02 6.86 4.92
C ILE A 11 -8.18 5.69 4.36
N GLY A 12 -8.26 4.50 4.96
CA GLY A 12 -7.53 3.31 4.51
C GLY A 12 -7.62 3.07 3.00
N PRO A 13 -8.82 2.92 2.41
CA PRO A 13 -8.97 2.67 0.98
C PRO A 13 -8.59 3.88 0.14
N MET A 14 -8.76 5.11 0.62
CA MET A 14 -8.31 6.33 -0.09
C MET A 14 -6.79 6.40 -0.18
N VAL A 15 -6.08 6.02 0.89
CA VAL A 15 -4.61 5.96 0.91
C VAL A 15 -4.09 4.82 0.03
N LEU A 16 -4.76 3.67 0.03
CA LEU A 16 -4.47 2.60 -0.92
C LEU A 16 -4.62 3.08 -2.37
N LEU A 17 -5.73 3.76 -2.68
CA LEU A 17 -6.01 4.28 -4.02
C LEU A 17 -4.94 5.29 -4.46
N LEU A 18 -4.59 6.24 -3.58
CA LEU A 18 -3.53 7.22 -3.84
C LEU A 18 -2.16 6.55 -4.05
N GLY A 19 -1.82 5.56 -3.22
CA GLY A 19 -0.59 4.79 -3.36
C GLY A 19 -0.53 4.00 -4.66
N LEU A 20 -1.66 3.44 -5.10
CA LEU A 20 -1.79 2.74 -6.37
C LEU A 20 -1.63 3.69 -7.56
N ILE A 21 -2.31 4.84 -7.54
CA ILE A 21 -2.20 5.88 -8.58
C ILE A 21 -0.76 6.37 -8.68
N ALA A 22 -0.13 6.70 -7.54
CA ALA A 22 1.26 7.13 -7.50
C ALA A 22 2.21 6.06 -8.07
N SER A 23 2.00 4.79 -7.71
CA SER A 23 2.77 3.67 -8.26
C SER A 23 2.61 3.54 -9.77
N ILE A 24 1.40 3.67 -10.30
CA ILE A 24 1.13 3.61 -11.75
C ILE A 24 1.81 4.78 -12.48
N VAL A 25 1.64 6.02 -11.99
CA VAL A 25 2.25 7.21 -12.61
C VAL A 25 3.77 7.07 -12.65
N LEU A 26 4.38 6.64 -11.54
CA LEU A 26 5.83 6.42 -11.45
C LEU A 26 6.31 5.25 -12.33
N ALA A 27 5.51 4.20 -12.48
CA ALA A 27 5.81 3.09 -13.38
C ALA A 27 5.82 3.55 -14.84
N VAL A 28 4.83 4.35 -15.26
CA VAL A 28 4.74 4.92 -16.61
C VAL A 28 5.92 5.86 -16.88
N PHE A 29 6.25 6.74 -15.94
CA PHE A 29 7.38 7.65 -16.06
C PHE A 29 8.73 6.91 -16.14
N GLY A 30 8.88 5.84 -15.35
CA GLY A 30 10.05 4.97 -15.38
C GLY A 30 10.16 4.15 -16.68
N LEU A 31 9.02 3.73 -17.25
CA LEU A 31 8.97 3.03 -18.53
C LEU A 31 9.37 3.93 -19.71
N ALA A 32 8.91 5.19 -19.67
CA ALA A 32 9.20 6.18 -20.70
C ALA A 32 10.71 6.49 -20.81
N ARG A 33 11.48 6.30 -19.72
CA ARG A 33 12.94 6.53 -19.68
C ARG A 33 13.80 5.34 -20.08
N ARG A 34 13.25 4.14 -20.30
CA ARG A 34 14.03 2.96 -20.70
C ARG A 34 13.83 2.67 -22.17
N GLU A 35 14.91 2.45 -22.92
CA GLU A 35 14.84 2.06 -24.34
C GLU A 35 14.82 0.53 -24.51
N ASP A 36 15.63 -0.20 -23.75
CA ASP A 36 15.71 -1.67 -23.80
C ASP A 36 15.05 -2.38 -22.59
N ASP A 37 14.52 -3.58 -22.82
CA ASP A 37 14.01 -4.50 -21.79
C ASP A 37 12.77 -4.02 -20.98
N LYS A 38 11.93 -3.17 -21.60
CA LYS A 38 10.70 -2.61 -20.99
C LYS A 38 9.78 -3.67 -20.38
N ALA A 39 9.50 -4.74 -21.13
CA ALA A 39 8.57 -5.79 -20.70
C ALA A 39 9.08 -6.53 -19.45
N ARG A 40 10.35 -6.94 -19.44
CA ARG A 40 10.97 -7.64 -18.32
C ARG A 40 11.03 -6.76 -17.07
N TRP A 41 11.33 -5.48 -17.22
CA TRP A 41 11.34 -4.53 -16.11
C TRP A 41 9.93 -4.27 -15.55
N LEU A 42 8.93 -4.10 -16.42
CA LEU A 42 7.54 -3.90 -16.03
C LEU A 42 7.01 -5.10 -15.25
N VAL A 43 7.25 -6.33 -15.75
CA VAL A 43 6.84 -7.56 -15.06
C VAL A 43 7.45 -7.62 -13.66
N ARG A 44 8.76 -7.37 -13.52
CA ARG A 44 9.41 -7.33 -12.20
C ARG A 44 8.90 -6.20 -11.31
N TYR A 45 8.51 -5.06 -11.89
CA TYR A 45 7.94 -3.94 -11.14
C TYR A 45 6.57 -4.32 -10.59
N VAL A 46 5.66 -4.78 -11.46
CA VAL A 46 4.30 -5.17 -11.09
C VAL A 46 4.33 -6.30 -10.08
N LEU A 47 5.13 -7.35 -10.31
CA LEU A 47 5.26 -8.47 -9.39
C LEU A 47 5.77 -8.02 -8.01
N GLY A 48 6.78 -7.14 -7.98
CA GLY A 48 7.30 -6.57 -6.73
C GLY A 48 6.26 -5.73 -5.98
N SER A 49 5.56 -4.83 -6.69
CA SER A 49 4.49 -4.02 -6.12
C SER A 49 3.34 -4.87 -5.58
N VAL A 50 2.92 -5.92 -6.30
CA VAL A 50 1.86 -6.84 -5.85
C VAL A 50 2.28 -7.56 -4.57
N VAL A 51 3.48 -8.15 -4.54
CA VAL A 51 3.98 -8.87 -3.35
C VAL A 51 4.05 -7.94 -2.14
N ILE A 52 4.61 -6.73 -2.32
CA ILE A 52 4.72 -5.75 -1.24
C ILE A 52 3.35 -5.27 -0.78
N GLY A 53 2.43 -4.99 -1.71
CA GLY A 53 1.06 -4.60 -1.42
C GLY A 53 0.33 -5.66 -0.60
N ILE A 54 0.42 -6.94 -1.00
CA ILE A 54 -0.20 -8.05 -0.29
C ILE A 54 0.40 -8.20 1.12
N VAL A 55 1.73 -8.24 1.25
CA VAL A 55 2.40 -8.42 2.54
C VAL A 55 2.06 -7.27 3.50
N ALA A 56 2.11 -6.03 3.01
CA ALA A 56 1.76 -4.85 3.80
C ALA A 56 0.28 -4.81 4.18
N LEU A 57 -0.62 -5.27 3.29
CA LEU A 57 -2.04 -5.37 3.59
C LEU A 57 -2.29 -6.38 4.71
N PHE A 58 -1.76 -7.60 4.59
CA PHE A 58 -1.90 -8.62 5.64
C PHE A 58 -1.26 -8.19 6.96
N ALA A 59 -0.04 -7.63 6.93
CA ALA A 59 0.60 -7.11 8.13
C ALA A 59 -0.21 -5.98 8.78
N GLY A 60 -0.69 -5.01 7.98
CA GLY A 60 -1.51 -3.90 8.44
C GLY A 60 -2.86 -4.35 9.00
N THR A 61 -3.50 -5.35 8.39
CA THR A 61 -4.74 -5.94 8.91
C THR A 61 -4.50 -6.66 10.24
N ALA A 62 -3.45 -7.50 10.35
CA ALA A 62 -3.14 -8.22 11.59
C ALA A 62 -2.81 -7.26 12.75
N LEU A 63 -2.01 -6.23 12.50
CA LEU A 63 -1.70 -5.18 13.46
C LEU A 63 -2.94 -4.40 13.88
N GLY A 64 -3.80 -4.03 12.92
CA GLY A 64 -5.05 -3.33 13.21
C GLY A 64 -5.98 -4.17 14.07
N ILE A 65 -6.19 -5.43 13.71
CA ILE A 65 -7.03 -6.35 14.48
C ILE A 65 -6.48 -6.49 15.90
N ALA A 66 -5.18 -6.69 16.09
CA ALA A 66 -4.58 -6.82 17.42
C ALA A 66 -4.78 -5.56 18.29
N VAL A 67 -4.65 -4.37 17.71
CA VAL A 67 -4.82 -3.09 18.43
C VAL A 67 -6.29 -2.80 18.72
N PHE A 68 -7.19 -3.01 17.75
CA PHE A 68 -8.60 -2.72 17.92
C PHE A 68 -9.34 -3.77 18.75
N CYS A 69 -8.94 -5.05 18.70
CA CYS A 69 -9.52 -6.13 19.53
C CYS A 69 -9.11 -6.09 21.00
N SER A 70 -8.11 -5.32 21.41
CA SER A 70 -7.80 -5.19 22.85
C SER A 70 -8.82 -4.33 23.60
N SER A 71 -9.74 -3.66 22.88
CA SER A 71 -10.82 -2.88 23.46
C SER A 71 -12.10 -3.72 23.59
N GLU A 72 -12.52 -4.01 24.81
CA GLU A 72 -13.71 -4.84 25.15
C GLU A 72 -15.02 -4.33 24.52
N LYS A 73 -15.09 -3.07 24.07
CA LYS A 73 -16.31 -2.45 23.54
C LYS A 73 -16.50 -2.58 22.03
N MET A 74 -15.56 -3.19 21.30
CA MET A 74 -15.53 -3.08 19.83
C MET A 74 -15.95 -4.33 19.05
N GLY A 75 -16.16 -5.50 19.68
CA GLY A 75 -16.80 -6.66 19.06
C GLY A 75 -16.44 -6.93 17.57
N ASN A 76 -17.44 -7.05 16.70
CA ASN A 76 -17.24 -7.29 15.26
C ASN A 76 -16.67 -6.08 14.48
N LEU A 77 -16.62 -4.89 15.08
CA LEU A 77 -16.09 -3.66 14.47
C LEU A 77 -14.55 -3.63 14.46
N CYS A 78 -13.89 -4.39 15.34
CA CYS A 78 -12.44 -4.52 15.36
C CYS A 78 -11.89 -5.11 14.06
N GLY A 79 -12.51 -6.19 13.58
CA GLY A 79 -12.16 -6.84 12.33
C GLY A 79 -12.31 -5.90 11.14
N LEU A 80 -13.38 -5.10 11.16
CA LEU A 80 -13.66 -4.13 10.10
C LEU A 80 -12.61 -3.01 10.04
N GLY A 81 -12.20 -2.48 11.19
CA GLY A 81 -11.16 -1.45 11.27
C GLY A 81 -9.77 -1.94 10.86
N GLY A 82 -9.44 -3.20 11.15
CA GLY A 82 -8.20 -3.81 10.70
C GLY A 82 -8.21 -4.06 9.18
N VAL A 83 -9.27 -4.71 8.68
CA VAL A 83 -9.38 -5.14 7.27
C VAL A 83 -9.54 -3.97 6.31
N PHE A 84 -10.34 -2.96 6.67
CA PHE A 84 -10.63 -1.82 5.79
C PHE A 84 -9.87 -0.55 6.16
N GLY A 85 -9.37 -0.44 7.39
CA GLY A 85 -8.60 0.72 7.82
C GLY A 85 -7.11 0.52 7.65
N SER A 86 -6.50 -0.16 8.62
CA SER A 86 -5.04 -0.23 8.74
C SER A 86 -4.36 -1.06 7.66
N GLY A 87 -4.99 -2.14 7.18
CA GLY A 87 -4.47 -2.94 6.06
C GLY A 87 -4.27 -2.11 4.79
N PRO A 88 -5.34 -1.52 4.22
CA PRO A 88 -5.26 -0.68 3.04
C PRO A 88 -4.35 0.54 3.22
N LEU A 89 -4.34 1.15 4.41
CA LEU A 89 -3.45 2.27 4.75
C LEU A 89 -1.97 1.87 4.60
N LEU A 90 -1.58 0.77 5.25
CA LEU A 90 -0.19 0.30 5.25
C LEU A 90 0.25 -0.16 3.86
N ALA A 91 -0.64 -0.81 3.12
CA ALA A 91 -0.42 -1.21 1.74
C ALA A 91 -0.22 -0.01 0.81
N GLY A 92 -1.05 1.04 0.93
CA GLY A 92 -0.90 2.27 0.15
C GLY A 92 0.43 2.97 0.39
N ILE A 93 0.83 3.12 1.66
CA ILE A 93 2.12 3.72 2.04
C ILE A 93 3.28 2.88 1.49
N SER A 94 3.22 1.55 1.65
CA SER A 94 4.28 0.65 1.19
C SER A 94 4.45 0.66 -0.33
N LEU A 95 3.34 0.73 -1.07
CA LEU A 95 3.35 0.89 -2.53
C LEU A 95 3.96 2.23 -2.95
N ALA A 96 3.59 3.32 -2.29
CA ALA A 96 4.15 4.65 -2.57
C ALA A 96 5.67 4.69 -2.33
N ILE A 97 6.14 4.12 -1.21
CA ILE A 97 7.58 4.01 -0.89
C ILE A 97 8.29 3.13 -1.91
N HIS A 98 7.72 1.98 -2.27
CA HIS A 98 8.32 1.08 -3.26
C HIS A 98 8.48 1.77 -4.62
N ALA A 99 7.42 2.44 -5.07
CA ALA A 99 7.42 3.21 -6.31
C ALA A 99 8.47 4.34 -6.28
N TYR A 100 8.54 5.09 -5.18
CA TYR A 100 9.52 6.16 -5.00
C TYR A 100 10.95 5.64 -5.03
N ARG A 101 11.26 4.54 -4.31
CA ARG A 101 12.60 3.93 -4.30
C ARG A 101 13.02 3.40 -5.67
N ARG A 102 12.09 2.84 -6.44
CA ARG A 102 12.34 2.36 -7.81
C ARG A 102 12.70 3.49 -8.77
N VAL A 103 12.03 4.65 -8.66
CA VAL A 103 12.36 5.82 -9.50
C VAL A 103 13.67 6.46 -9.06
N ARG A 104 13.90 6.63 -7.74
CA ARG A 104 15.14 7.21 -7.22
C ARG A 104 16.36 6.31 -7.45
N GLY A 105 16.20 4.99 -7.31
CA GLY A 105 17.25 4.01 -7.60
C GLY A 105 17.65 3.98 -9.08
N ALA A 106 16.75 4.36 -10.00
CA ALA A 106 17.08 4.54 -11.40
C ALA A 106 17.89 5.83 -11.67
N SER A 107 17.75 6.86 -10.83
CA SER A 107 18.51 8.13 -10.94
C SER A 107 19.90 8.08 -10.31
N ASN A 108 20.20 7.13 -9.42
CA ASN A 108 21.52 6.99 -8.80
C ASN A 108 22.43 5.99 -9.52
N ALA A 109 21.94 5.37 -10.61
CA ALA A 109 22.68 4.39 -11.41
C ALA A 109 23.16 4.98 -12.76
N SER A 110 22.99 6.28 -12.95
CA SER A 110 23.47 7.10 -14.07
C SER A 110 24.56 8.04 -13.58
#